data_AF-A0A2H0Z1F2-F1
#
_entry.id   AF-A0A2H0Z1F2-F1
#
_cell.length_a   1.000
_cell.length_b   1.000
_cell.length_c   1.000
_cell.angle_alpha   90.00
_cell.angle_beta   90.00
_cell.angle_gamma   90.00
#
_symmetry.space_group_name_H-M   'P 1'
#
loop_
_entity.id
_entity.type
_entity.pdbx_description
1 polymer ?
#
loop_
_entity_poly.entity_id
_entity_poly.type
_entity_poly.pdbx_seq_one_letter_code
_entity_poly.pdbx_strand_id
1 'polypeptide(L)' 'MKIIFFGTPAFAIPSLQIILDHRHEVAAAVTAPDKPRGRGKQVSFTPIKAFALE' A
#
# COMPACT_ATOMS: atom_id res chain seq x y z
N MET A 1 14.81 0.91 -12.62
CA MET A 1 13.90 -0.22 -12.95
C MET A 1 12.48 0.20 -12.65
N LYS A 2 11.51 -0.24 -13.45
CA LYS A 2 10.08 -0.07 -13.15
C LYS A 2 9.56 -1.25 -12.34
N ILE A 3 8.82 -0.99 -11.27
CA ILE A 3 8.36 -1.98 -10.30
C ILE A 3 6.85 -1.85 -10.12
N ILE A 4 6.17 -2.99 -9.98
CA ILE A 4 4.80 -3.05 -9.45
C ILE A 4 4.90 -3.67 -8.05
N PHE A 5 4.45 -2.94 -7.04
CA PHE A 5 4.52 -3.38 -5.65
C PHE A 5 3.21 -4.05 -5.23
N PHE A 6 3.27 -5.26 -4.65
CA PHE A 6 2.09 -5.96 -4.16
C PHE A 6 2.14 -6.03 -2.63
N GLY A 7 1.17 -5.39 -1.97
CA GLY A 7 1.14 -5.34 -0.51
C GLY A 7 -0.21 -4.89 0.04
N THR A 8 -0.55 -5.34 1.24
CA THR A 8 -1.77 -4.95 1.95
C THR A 8 -1.52 -4.56 3.41
N PRO A 9 -0.77 -5.33 4.21
CA PRO A 9 -0.59 -5.00 5.62
C PRO A 9 0.41 -3.86 5.83
N ALA A 10 0.32 -3.20 6.99
CA ALA A 10 1.21 -2.10 7.35
C ALA A 10 2.69 -2.51 7.41
N PHE A 11 2.99 -3.79 7.70
CA PHE A 11 4.36 -4.29 7.70
C PHE A 11 5.05 -4.17 6.32
N ALA A 12 4.29 -4.06 5.23
CA ALA A 12 4.80 -3.92 3.87
C ALA A 12 5.17 -2.46 3.53
N ILE A 13 4.84 -1.48 4.38
CA ILE A 13 5.15 -0.06 4.13
C ILE A 13 6.67 0.19 4.13
N PRO A 14 7.46 -0.29 5.12
CA PRO A 14 8.91 -0.08 5.12
C PRO A 14 9.59 -0.61 3.86
N SER A 15 9.16 -1.75 3.31
CA SER A 15 9.73 -2.27 2.07
C SER A 15 9.36 -1.43 0.84
N LEU A 16 8.13 -0.91 0.77
CA LEU A 16 7.72 0.05 -0.26
C LEU A 16 8.53 1.35 -0.17
N GLN A 17 8.69 1.91 1.04
CA GLN A 17 9.46 3.13 1.27
C GLN A 17 10.91 2.97 0.80
N ILE A 18 11.58 1.87 1.16
CA ILE A 18 12.95 1.60 0.72
C ILE A 18 13.04 1.59 -0.81
N ILE A 19 12.08 0.98 -1.50
CA ILE A 19 12.07 0.95 -2.97
C ILE A 19 11.94 2.37 -3.55
N LEU A 20 11.07 3.19 -2.97
CA LEU A 20 10.83 4.58 -3.37
C LEU A 20 12.03 5.49 -3.08
N ASP A 21 12.74 5.26 -1.97
CA ASP A 21 13.93 6.02 -1.58
C ASP A 21 15.14 5.72 -2.48
N HIS A 22 15.15 4.53 -3.10
CA HIS A 22 16.15 4.14 -4.08
C HIS A 22 15.76 4.59 -5.50
N ARG A 23 16.69 4.48 -6.46
CA ARG A 23 16.45 4.89 -7.87
C ARG A 23 15.55 3.93 -8.66
N HIS A 24 14.50 3.41 -8.04
CA HIS A 24 13.48 2.60 -8.68
C HIS A 24 12.21 3.43 -8.89
N GLU A 25 11.51 3.16 -9.99
CA GLU A 25 10.20 3.76 -10.26
C GLU A 25 9.14 2.74 -9.87
N VAL A 26 8.32 3.04 -8.85
CA VAL A 26 7.14 2.24 -8.53
C VAL A 26 6.00 2.74 -9.42
N ALA A 27 5.70 1.99 -10.49
CA ALA A 27 4.70 2.36 -11.48
C ALA A 27 3.26 2.09 -10.99
N ALA A 28 3.08 1.14 -10.07
CA ALA A 28 1.79 0.83 -9.46
C ALA A 28 1.95 0.10 -8.12
N ALA A 29 0.98 0.29 -7.23
CA ALA A 29 0.81 -0.49 -6.00
C ALA A 29 -0.51 -1.29 -6.07
N VAL A 30 -0.44 -2.59 -5.84
CA VAL A 30 -1.57 -3.51 -5.81
C VAL A 30 -1.83 -3.94 -4.38
N THR A 31 -3.08 -3.77 -3.94
CA THR A 31 -3.50 -4.06 -2.59
C THR A 31 -4.88 -4.70 -2.57
N ALA A 32 -5.25 -5.33 -1.46
CA ALA A 32 -6.59 -5.89 -1.31
C ALA A 32 -7.67 -4.79 -1.48
N PRO A 33 -8.89 -5.15 -1.91
CA PRO A 33 -9.99 -4.19 -1.95
C PRO A 33 -10.27 -3.61 -0.56
N ASP A 34 -10.73 -2.37 -0.53
CA ASP A 34 -11.23 -1.75 0.70
C ASP A 34 -12.41 -2.57 1.22
N LYS A 35 -12.38 -2.87 2.52
CA LYS A 35 -13.40 -3.71 3.16
C LYS A 35 -13.81 -3.13 4.51
N PRO A 36 -15.06 -3.38 4.94
CA PRO A 36 -15.53 -3.04 6.28
C PRO A 36 -14.61 -3.59 7.37
N ARG A 37 -14.22 -2.74 8.32
CA ARG A 37 -13.35 -3.14 9.45
C ARG A 37 -13.86 -2.60 10.78
N GLY A 38 -13.53 -3.31 11.86
CA GLY A 38 -13.89 -2.91 13.23
C GLY A 38 -15.39 -2.98 13.54
N ARG A 39 -15.77 -2.45 14.70
CA ARG A 39 -17.18 -2.32 15.10
C ARG A 39 -17.83 -1.20 14.28
N GLY A 40 -19.04 -1.43 13.76
CA GLY A 40 -19.72 -0.48 12.88
C GLY A 40 -19.37 -0.61 11.40
N LYS A 41 -18.47 -1.54 11.02
CA LYS A 41 -18.24 -1.95 9.62
C LYS A 41 -17.98 -0.78 8.66
N GLN A 42 -17.27 0.26 9.12
CA GLN A 42 -16.91 1.35 8.23
C GLN A 42 -15.88 0.86 7.20
N VAL A 43 -16.05 1.30 5.94
CA VAL A 43 -15.08 1.03 4.89
C VAL A 43 -13.82 1.82 5.19
N SER A 44 -12.68 1.13 5.19
CA SER A 44 -11.37 1.72 5.44
C SER A 44 -10.41 1.32 4.34
N PHE A 45 -9.49 2.22 4.01
CA PHE A 45 -8.40 1.91 3.08
C PHE A 45 -7.43 0.91 3.68
N THR A 46 -6.82 0.10 2.81
CA THR A 46 -5.68 -0.71 3.24
C THR A 46 -4.50 0.19 3.60
N PRO A 47 -3.61 -0.26 4.51
CA PRO A 47 -2.38 0.46 4.83
C PRO A 47 -1.57 0.89 3.59
N ILE A 48 -1.47 0.04 2.57
CA ILE A 48 -0.76 0.38 1.32
C ILE A 48 -1.54 1.39 0.48
N LYS A 49 -2.88 1.28 0.38
CA LYS A 49 -3.67 2.28 -0.34
C LYS A 49 -3.56 3.65 0.32
N ALA A 50 -3.64 3.72 1.65
CA ALA A 50 -3.48 4.96 2.38
C ALA A 50 -2.12 5.60 2.11
N PHE A 51 -1.04 4.84 2.28
CA PHE A 51 0.33 5.29 2.02
C PHE A 51 0.54 5.75 0.56
N ALA A 52 -0.07 5.09 -0.42
CA ALA A 52 0.07 5.44 -1.84
C ALA A 52 -0.75 6.68 -2.27
N LEU A 53 -1.67 7.14 -1.44
CA LEU A 53 -2.52 8.32 -1.69
C LEU A 53 -2.04 9.56 -0.94
N GLU A 54 -1.06 9.42 -0.04
CA GLU A 54 -0.33 10.53 0.60
C GLU A 54 0.69 11.14 -0.36
#